data_AF-A0A9P3CPC0-F1
#
_entry.id   AF-A0A9P3CPC0-F1
#
_cell.length_a   1.000
_cell.length_b   1.000
_cell.length_c   1.000
_cell.angle_alpha   90.00
_cell.angle_beta   90.00
_cell.angle_gamma   90.00
#
_symmetry.space_group_name_H-M   'P 1'
#
loop_
_entity.id
_entity.type
_entity.pdbx_description
1 polymer ?
#
loop_
_entity_poly.entity_id
_entity_poly.type
_entity_poly.pdbx_seq_one_letter_code
_entity_poly.pdbx_strand_id
1 'polypeptide(L)'
;MSEPASQPGAPADGAQKQDFPAADKSVAKEVQKKVPAQVKSTLSGPDRIILRLNKLLASPGGLSSFLSTFNYTLYLLAHLDAKATPLKERLYGLLNQKFTPPPPGQPSPIAALGSLLSATRTTLRLFGLLPLYAWARQLAHGPKPGQDQVLYATAATQCALYITFQFLENVALLTDSKILPAHLTARWTEKHGGKAAAIYTTAYRAWFLGFSCDFVRLFREAQLERKRRDARSSVEKSYGSTVKEDAKKDAQWYAELIVPLAWFPVGFQFSAWNESGFPGFNLGLMGAAGALAGLGKTKALWDATADV
;
A
#
# COMPACT_ATOMS: atom_id res chain seq x y z
N MET A 1 -33.54 25.44 -2.39
CA MET A 1 -32.81 26.07 -3.50
C MET A 1 -31.60 25.19 -3.73
N SER A 2 -31.79 24.15 -4.53
CA SER A 2 -30.97 22.94 -4.51
C SER A 2 -30.14 22.91 -5.78
N GLU A 3 -28.83 23.12 -5.65
CA GLU A 3 -27.89 22.83 -6.73
C GLU A 3 -27.83 21.31 -6.95
N PRO A 4 -27.93 20.82 -8.20
CA PRO A 4 -27.71 19.42 -8.49
C PRO A 4 -26.22 19.10 -8.36
N ALA A 5 -25.94 17.99 -7.67
CA ALA A 5 -24.61 17.48 -7.39
C ALA A 5 -23.76 17.37 -8.66
N SER A 6 -22.73 18.21 -8.77
CA SER A 6 -21.64 18.04 -9.73
C SER A 6 -20.80 16.83 -9.31
N GLN A 7 -20.85 15.76 -10.11
CA GLN A 7 -19.95 14.62 -9.96
C GLN A 7 -18.53 15.04 -10.39
N PRO A 8 -17.50 14.91 -9.54
CA PRO A 8 -16.13 15.16 -9.97
C PRO A 8 -15.63 13.96 -10.79
N GLY A 9 -15.36 14.17 -12.08
CA GLY A 9 -14.54 13.26 -12.91
C GLY A 9 -15.25 12.52 -14.05
N ALA A 10 -16.54 12.71 -14.29
CA ALA A 10 -17.17 12.32 -15.54
C ALA A 10 -17.05 13.47 -16.56
N PRO A 11 -16.81 13.22 -17.86
CA PRO A 11 -17.07 14.23 -18.87
C PRO A 11 -18.54 14.63 -18.74
N ALA A 12 -18.82 15.93 -18.55
CA ALA A 12 -20.17 16.42 -18.38
C ALA A 12 -21.07 15.94 -19.53
N ASP A 13 -22.25 15.41 -19.21
CA ASP A 13 -23.33 15.00 -20.13
C ASP A 13 -23.97 16.19 -20.91
N GLY A 14 -23.18 17.25 -21.14
CA GLY A 14 -23.56 18.46 -21.88
C GLY A 14 -23.02 18.53 -23.30
N ALA A 15 -22.48 17.44 -23.86
CA ALA A 15 -22.22 17.38 -25.29
C ALA A 15 -23.55 17.25 -26.04
N GLN A 16 -24.22 18.38 -26.27
CA GLN A 16 -25.22 18.48 -27.32
C GLN A 16 -24.60 17.85 -28.57
N LYS A 17 -25.31 16.90 -29.18
CA LYS A 17 -25.00 16.42 -30.54
C LYS A 17 -25.07 17.63 -31.47
N GLN A 18 -23.95 18.32 -31.62
CA GLN A 18 -23.71 19.11 -32.80
C GLN A 18 -23.46 18.10 -33.91
N ASP A 19 -24.46 17.96 -34.78
CA ASP A 19 -24.29 17.26 -36.06
C ASP A 19 -23.28 18.06 -36.88
N PHE A 20 -22.00 17.73 -36.72
CA PHE A 20 -20.95 18.23 -37.60
C PHE A 20 -21.17 17.60 -38.98
N PRO A 21 -21.29 18.38 -40.05
CA PRO A 21 -21.41 17.83 -41.39
C PRO A 21 -20.21 16.91 -41.67
N ALA A 22 -20.49 15.73 -42.22
CA ALA A 22 -19.56 14.62 -42.43
C ALA A 22 -18.49 14.88 -43.51
N ALA A 23 -17.76 15.99 -43.39
CA ALA A 23 -16.75 16.43 -44.32
C ALA A 23 -15.62 17.19 -43.62
N ASP A 24 -15.05 16.63 -42.55
CA ASP A 24 -13.74 17.05 -42.09
C ASP A 24 -12.82 15.84 -41.99
N LYS A 25 -11.77 15.87 -42.81
CA LYS A 25 -10.64 14.93 -42.75
C LYS A 25 -10.18 14.90 -41.30
N SER A 26 -10.40 13.78 -40.63
CA SER A 26 -10.04 13.60 -39.22
C SER A 26 -8.64 14.15 -38.97
N VAL A 27 -8.55 15.25 -38.22
CA VAL A 27 -7.30 15.90 -37.83
C VAL A 27 -6.38 14.86 -37.16
N ALA A 28 -6.97 13.90 -36.44
CA ALA A 28 -6.25 12.76 -35.88
C ALA A 28 -5.57 11.88 -36.96
N LYS A 29 -6.22 11.60 -38.09
CA LYS A 29 -5.61 10.84 -39.21
C LYS A 29 -4.57 11.65 -39.97
N GLU A 30 -4.72 12.96 -40.14
CA GLU A 30 -3.69 13.81 -40.78
C GLU A 30 -2.46 14.03 -39.89
N VAL A 31 -2.66 14.24 -38.58
CA VAL A 31 -1.57 14.32 -37.60
C VAL A 31 -0.84 12.99 -37.52
N GLN A 32 -1.54 11.85 -37.48
CA GLN A 32 -0.93 10.52 -37.49
C GLN A 32 -0.11 10.25 -38.76
N LYS A 33 -0.42 10.91 -39.88
CA LYS A 33 0.34 10.83 -41.14
C LYS A 33 1.56 11.76 -41.18
N LYS A 34 1.56 12.85 -40.38
CA LYS A 34 2.62 13.87 -40.33
C LYS A 34 3.60 13.72 -39.16
N VAL A 35 3.33 12.88 -38.16
CA VAL A 35 4.26 12.64 -37.06
C VAL A 35 5.41 11.72 -37.53
N PRO A 36 6.67 12.19 -37.49
CA PRO A 36 7.84 11.40 -37.88
C PRO A 36 7.92 10.09 -37.09
N ALA A 37 8.39 9.01 -37.72
CA ALA A 37 8.52 7.70 -37.07
C ALA A 37 9.39 7.77 -35.79
N GLN A 38 10.40 8.65 -35.74
CA GLN A 38 11.21 8.90 -34.55
C GLN A 38 10.40 9.52 -33.40
N VAL A 39 9.42 10.38 -33.68
CA VAL A 39 8.56 10.99 -32.64
C VAL A 39 7.57 9.94 -32.11
N LYS A 40 7.04 9.06 -32.98
CA LYS A 40 6.20 7.94 -32.56
C LYS A 40 6.97 6.94 -31.68
N SER A 41 8.22 6.62 -32.02
CA SER A 41 9.03 5.70 -31.20
C SER A 41 9.49 6.32 -29.87
N THR A 42 9.69 7.64 -29.84
CA THR A 42 10.10 8.35 -28.61
C THR A 42 8.93 8.54 -27.65
N LEU A 43 7.71 8.70 -28.16
CA LEU A 43 6.49 8.86 -27.35
C LEU A 43 5.82 7.53 -26.97
N SER A 44 6.08 6.44 -27.68
CA SER A 44 5.45 5.13 -27.41
C SER A 44 5.81 4.55 -26.03
N GLY A 45 7.01 4.82 -25.53
CA GLY A 45 7.44 4.40 -24.19
C GLY A 45 6.65 5.11 -23.08
N PRO A 46 6.69 6.46 -23.00
CA PRO A 46 5.91 7.22 -22.03
C PRO A 46 4.40 6.99 -22.12
N ASP A 47 3.84 6.92 -23.32
CA ASP A 47 2.42 6.64 -23.54
C ASP A 47 2.01 5.29 -22.95
N ARG A 48 2.78 4.23 -23.26
CA ARG A 48 2.54 2.90 -22.68
C ARG A 48 2.63 2.91 -21.15
N ILE A 49 3.59 3.62 -20.57
CA ILE A 49 3.72 3.73 -19.11
C ILE A 49 2.49 4.42 -18.50
N ILE A 50 2.01 5.52 -19.10
CA ILE A 50 0.84 6.26 -18.62
C ILE A 50 -0.41 5.38 -18.69
N LEU A 51 -0.61 4.68 -19.81
CA LEU A 51 -1.77 3.79 -19.99
C LEU A 51 -1.73 2.62 -19.00
N ARG A 52 -0.55 2.02 -18.78
CA ARG A 52 -0.37 0.98 -17.75
C ARG A 52 -0.60 1.50 -16.34
N LEU A 53 -0.15 2.72 -16.03
CA LEU A 53 -0.40 3.35 -14.75
C LEU A 53 -1.90 3.60 -14.54
N ASN A 54 -2.60 4.12 -15.55
CA ASN A 54 -4.05 4.29 -15.49
C ASN A 54 -4.76 2.96 -15.20
N LYS A 55 -4.39 1.88 -15.91
CA LYS A 55 -4.94 0.54 -15.68
C LYS A 55 -4.60 0.00 -14.29
N LEU A 56 -3.38 0.23 -13.80
CA LEU A 56 -2.97 -0.14 -12.45
C LEU A 56 -3.85 0.56 -11.41
N LEU A 57 -4.00 1.89 -11.52
CA LEU A 57 -4.75 2.68 -10.54
C LEU A 57 -6.24 2.33 -10.55
N ALA A 58 -6.81 2.01 -11.71
CA ALA A 58 -8.20 1.59 -11.86
C ALA A 58 -8.45 0.15 -11.39
N SER A 59 -7.42 -0.69 -11.27
CA SER A 59 -7.59 -2.07 -10.83
C SER A 59 -8.02 -2.19 -9.36
N PRO A 60 -8.82 -3.21 -8.98
CA PRO A 60 -9.20 -3.43 -7.59
C PRO A 60 -7.98 -3.51 -6.66
N GLY A 61 -7.87 -2.54 -5.75
CA GLY A 61 -6.74 -2.45 -4.82
C GLY A 61 -5.43 -1.89 -5.41
N GLY A 62 -5.39 -1.57 -6.70
CA GLY A 62 -4.21 -1.04 -7.38
C GLY A 62 -3.81 0.35 -6.94
N LEU A 63 -4.76 1.29 -6.81
CA LEU A 63 -4.50 2.61 -6.21
C LEU A 63 -3.85 2.49 -4.83
N SER A 64 -4.43 1.67 -3.93
CA SER A 64 -3.92 1.49 -2.57
C SER A 64 -2.51 0.86 -2.55
N SER A 65 -2.28 -0.15 -3.40
CA SER A 65 -0.97 -0.82 -3.51
C SER A 65 0.10 0.14 -4.04
N PHE A 66 -0.21 0.87 -5.11
CA PHE A 66 0.68 1.86 -5.71
C PHE A 66 1.02 2.97 -4.70
N LEU A 67 0.02 3.60 -4.09
CA LEU A 67 0.22 4.65 -3.10
C LEU A 67 1.06 4.16 -1.91
N SER A 68 0.86 2.91 -1.48
CA SER A 68 1.67 2.31 -0.41
C SER A 68 3.12 2.18 -0.82
N THR A 69 3.40 1.43 -1.87
CA THR A 69 4.78 1.15 -2.30
C THR A 69 5.49 2.45 -2.65
N PHE A 70 4.81 3.36 -3.37
CA PHE A 70 5.40 4.64 -3.75
C PHE A 70 5.69 5.52 -2.53
N ASN A 71 4.78 5.60 -1.55
CA ASN A 71 5.01 6.35 -0.32
C ASN A 71 6.24 5.85 0.46
N TYR A 72 6.36 4.53 0.69
CA TYR A 72 7.51 3.98 1.41
C TYR A 72 8.81 4.09 0.63
N THR A 73 8.77 3.97 -0.71
CA THR A 73 9.92 4.27 -1.56
C THR A 73 10.35 5.73 -1.40
N LEU A 74 9.42 6.69 -1.31
CA LEU A 74 9.76 8.10 -1.05
C LEU A 74 10.38 8.30 0.33
N TYR A 75 9.95 7.57 1.37
CA TYR A 75 10.60 7.62 2.69
C TYR A 75 12.04 7.10 2.66
N LEU A 76 12.27 6.01 1.93
CA LEU A 76 13.62 5.48 1.73
C LEU A 76 14.48 6.48 0.95
N LEU A 77 13.96 7.02 -0.16
CA LEU A 77 14.66 8.02 -0.97
C LEU A 77 14.95 9.28 -0.18
N ALA A 78 14.00 9.79 0.61
CA ALA A 78 14.22 10.96 1.46
C ALA A 78 15.33 10.72 2.50
N HIS A 79 15.40 9.52 3.07
CA HIS A 79 16.48 9.17 4.00
C HIS A 79 17.84 9.10 3.31
N LEU A 80 17.91 8.44 2.14
CA LEU A 80 19.14 8.33 1.35
C LEU A 80 19.59 9.71 0.86
N ASP A 81 18.65 10.56 0.44
CA ASP A 81 18.90 11.92 -0.02
C ASP A 81 19.57 12.77 1.06
N ALA A 82 19.03 12.70 2.29
CA ALA A 82 19.58 13.39 3.45
C ALA A 82 20.99 12.89 3.83
N LYS A 83 21.28 11.60 3.60
CA LYS A 83 22.60 10.99 3.83
C LYS A 83 23.59 11.23 2.68
N ALA A 84 23.10 11.52 1.48
CA ALA A 84 23.91 11.73 0.28
C ALA A 84 24.44 13.17 0.13
N THR A 85 24.04 14.11 1.00
CA THR A 85 24.54 15.50 1.02
C THR A 85 26.05 15.64 0.81
N PRO A 86 26.94 14.94 1.54
CA PRO A 86 28.39 15.07 1.33
C PRO A 86 28.86 14.56 -0.05
N LEU A 87 28.16 13.59 -0.63
CA LEU A 87 28.45 13.10 -1.98
C LEU A 87 28.00 14.11 -3.03
N LYS A 88 26.81 14.72 -2.84
CA LYS A 88 26.31 15.77 -3.73
C LYS A 88 27.23 16.98 -3.73
N GLU A 89 27.70 17.42 -2.56
CA GLU A 89 28.67 18.52 -2.45
C GLU A 89 29.93 18.25 -3.28
N ARG A 90 30.48 17.03 -3.21
CA ARG A 90 31.64 16.63 -4.03
C ARG A 90 31.32 16.61 -5.53
N LEU A 91 30.18 16.08 -5.94
CA LEU A 91 29.78 16.00 -7.35
C LEU A 91 29.53 17.39 -7.95
N TYR A 92 28.85 18.27 -7.21
CA TYR A 92 28.63 19.66 -7.62
C TYR A 92 29.96 20.43 -7.68
N GLY A 93 30.88 20.16 -6.75
CA GLY A 93 32.25 20.66 -6.80
C GLY A 93 32.99 20.23 -8.07
N LEU A 94 32.88 18.96 -8.47
CA LEU A 94 33.46 18.47 -9.73
C LEU A 94 32.82 19.10 -10.98
N LEU A 95 31.54 19.45 -10.91
CA LEU A 95 30.80 20.10 -12.00
C LEU A 95 30.94 21.65 -11.99
N ASN A 96 31.76 22.22 -11.10
CA ASN A 96 31.88 23.67 -10.89
C ASN A 96 30.53 24.37 -10.62
N GLN A 97 29.58 23.65 -10.04
CA GLN A 97 28.26 24.18 -9.68
C GLN A 97 28.16 24.41 -8.17
N LYS A 98 27.42 25.44 -7.76
CA LYS A 98 27.14 25.69 -6.35
C LYS A 98 26.01 24.75 -5.88
N PHE A 99 26.33 23.86 -4.95
CA PHE A 99 25.32 23.13 -4.20
C PHE A 99 24.79 24.02 -3.07
N THR A 100 23.48 24.23 -3.04
CA THR A 100 22.81 24.90 -1.91
C THR A 100 22.04 23.83 -1.14
N PRO A 101 22.48 23.45 0.07
CA PRO A 101 21.73 22.49 0.88
C PRO A 101 20.36 23.07 1.24
N PRO A 102 19.33 22.22 1.41
CA PRO A 102 18.03 22.68 1.88
C PRO A 102 18.17 23.35 3.27
N PRO A 103 17.33 24.36 3.57
CA PRO A 103 17.36 25.02 4.87
C PRO A 103 17.18 24.01 6.01
N PRO A 104 17.91 24.17 7.13
CA PRO A 104 17.75 23.29 8.28
C PRO A 104 16.30 23.33 8.79
N GLY A 105 15.70 22.16 8.95
CA GLY A 105 14.33 22.00 9.46
C GLY A 105 13.23 21.96 8.39
N GLN A 106 13.53 22.21 7.11
CA GLN A 106 12.55 22.00 6.04
C GLN A 106 12.64 20.57 5.47
N PRO A 107 11.51 19.88 5.28
CA PRO A 107 11.50 18.58 4.63
C PRO A 107 11.95 18.74 3.16
N SER A 108 12.73 17.79 2.65
CA SER A 108 13.04 17.76 1.22
C SER A 108 11.74 17.61 0.41
N PRO A 109 11.70 18.03 -0.87
CA PRO A 109 10.53 17.85 -1.72
C PRO A 109 10.04 16.39 -1.77
N ILE A 110 10.97 15.43 -1.71
CA ILE A 110 10.69 13.99 -1.65
C ILE A 110 9.98 13.64 -0.34
N ALA A 111 10.47 14.14 0.80
CA ALA A 111 9.86 13.92 2.11
C ALA A 111 8.48 14.58 2.22
N ALA A 112 8.31 15.77 1.64
CA ALA A 112 7.03 16.47 1.59
C ALA A 112 5.98 15.68 0.78
N LEU A 113 6.36 15.18 -0.41
CA LEU A 113 5.50 14.33 -1.21
C LEU A 113 5.17 13.01 -0.47
N GLY A 114 6.14 12.39 0.18
CA GLY A 114 5.91 11.20 1.00
C GLY A 114 4.90 11.47 2.12
N SER A 115 5.01 12.61 2.79
CA SER A 115 4.07 13.02 3.85
C SER A 115 2.66 13.24 3.29
N LEU A 116 2.54 13.89 2.13
CA LEU A 116 1.26 14.07 1.44
C LEU A 116 0.60 12.72 1.09
N LEU A 117 1.36 11.78 0.51
CA LEU A 117 0.80 10.46 0.17
C LEU A 117 0.39 9.67 1.41
N SER A 118 1.13 9.78 2.51
CA SER A 118 0.77 9.15 3.78
C SER A 118 -0.55 9.73 4.34
N ALA A 119 -0.70 11.06 4.30
CA ALA A 119 -1.96 11.71 4.67
C ALA A 119 -3.12 11.26 3.77
N THR A 120 -2.93 11.28 2.44
CA THR A 120 -3.92 10.79 1.47
C THR A 120 -4.35 9.35 1.76
N ARG A 121 -3.39 8.45 2.02
CA ARG A 121 -3.68 7.05 2.38
C ARG A 121 -4.50 6.94 3.66
N THR A 122 -4.16 7.73 4.68
CA THR A 122 -4.88 7.74 5.97
C THR A 122 -6.31 8.26 5.79
N THR A 123 -6.51 9.28 4.95
CA THR A 123 -7.85 9.77 4.59
C THR A 123 -8.65 8.72 3.82
N LEU A 124 -8.05 8.04 2.83
CA LEU A 124 -8.73 6.97 2.09
C LEU A 124 -9.12 5.79 2.99
N ARG A 125 -8.36 5.54 4.06
CA ARG A 125 -8.66 4.49 5.05
C ARG A 125 -9.89 4.76 5.91
N LEU A 126 -10.46 5.98 5.89
CA LEU A 126 -11.78 6.24 6.49
C LEU A 126 -12.85 5.26 6.00
N PHE A 127 -12.75 4.80 4.75
CA PHE A 127 -13.64 3.81 4.15
C PHE A 127 -13.23 2.34 4.41
N GLY A 128 -12.13 2.10 5.12
CA GLY A 128 -11.53 0.78 5.34
C GLY A 128 -12.38 -0.16 6.19
N LEU A 129 -13.35 0.36 6.96
CA LEU A 129 -14.28 -0.47 7.73
C LEU A 129 -15.27 -1.23 6.84
N LEU A 130 -15.61 -0.71 5.66
CA LEU A 130 -16.57 -1.34 4.74
C LEU A 130 -16.09 -2.71 4.24
N PRO A 131 -14.88 -2.88 3.68
CA PRO A 131 -14.39 -4.20 3.30
C PRO A 131 -14.14 -5.11 4.50
N LEU A 132 -13.77 -4.57 5.67
CA LEU A 132 -13.61 -5.36 6.90
C LEU A 132 -14.94 -5.91 7.42
N TYR A 133 -16.02 -5.15 7.32
CA TYR A 133 -17.37 -5.62 7.62
C TYR A 133 -17.79 -6.78 6.70
N ALA A 134 -17.53 -6.65 5.40
CA ALA A 134 -17.80 -7.74 4.45
C ALA A 134 -17.01 -9.01 4.81
N TRP A 135 -15.73 -8.88 5.19
CA TRP A 135 -14.92 -10.01 5.65
C TRP A 135 -15.44 -10.60 6.96
N ALA A 136 -15.82 -9.77 7.93
CA ALA A 136 -16.43 -10.23 9.18
C ALA A 136 -17.73 -11.00 8.93
N ARG A 137 -18.57 -10.54 7.98
CA ARG A 137 -19.80 -11.24 7.61
C ARG A 137 -19.52 -12.60 7.00
N GLN A 138 -18.49 -12.72 6.16
CA GLN A 138 -18.05 -14.01 5.61
C GLN A 138 -17.62 -14.97 6.72
N LEU A 139 -16.85 -14.48 7.69
CA LEU A 139 -16.38 -15.29 8.83
C LEU A 139 -17.51 -15.67 9.79
N ALA A 140 -18.56 -14.87 9.90
CA ALA A 140 -19.73 -15.14 10.74
C ALA A 140 -20.55 -16.37 10.28
N HIS A 141 -20.36 -16.83 9.04
CA HIS A 141 -20.95 -18.10 8.57
C HIS A 141 -20.26 -19.35 9.15
N GLY A 142 -19.18 -19.16 9.93
CA GLY A 142 -18.42 -20.25 10.52
C GLY A 142 -17.32 -20.79 9.61
N PRO A 143 -16.55 -21.77 10.10
CA PRO A 143 -15.51 -22.43 9.32
C PRO A 143 -16.14 -23.23 8.16
N LYS A 144 -15.49 -23.20 6.99
CA LYS A 144 -15.92 -24.02 5.84
C LYS A 144 -15.77 -25.52 6.18
N PRO A 145 -16.58 -26.41 5.57
CA PRO A 145 -16.39 -27.85 5.73
C PRO A 145 -14.96 -28.27 5.40
N GLY A 146 -14.29 -28.96 6.33
CA GLY A 146 -12.88 -29.38 6.19
C GLY A 146 -11.84 -28.28 6.44
N GLN A 147 -12.23 -27.08 6.83
CA GLN A 147 -11.29 -26.01 7.19
C GLN A 147 -10.64 -26.28 8.56
N ASP A 148 -9.34 -26.04 8.64
CA ASP A 148 -8.60 -26.10 9.90
C ASP A 148 -9.09 -25.02 10.89
N GLN A 149 -9.43 -25.45 12.11
CA GLN A 149 -10.00 -24.57 13.14
C GLN A 149 -9.03 -23.50 13.62
N VAL A 150 -7.71 -23.79 13.64
CA VAL A 150 -6.69 -22.80 14.03
C VAL A 150 -6.60 -21.71 12.98
N LEU A 151 -6.63 -22.07 11.69
CA LEU A 151 -6.66 -21.09 10.60
C LEU A 151 -7.92 -20.23 10.63
N TYR A 152 -9.09 -20.83 10.91
CA TYR A 152 -10.35 -20.07 11.06
C TYR A 152 -10.30 -19.10 12.25
N ALA A 153 -9.91 -19.58 13.44
CA ALA A 153 -9.80 -18.75 14.64
C ALA A 153 -8.78 -17.62 14.45
N THR A 154 -7.67 -17.89 13.77
CA THR A 154 -6.65 -16.90 13.43
C THR A 154 -7.20 -15.83 12.50
N ALA A 155 -7.94 -16.22 11.45
CA ALA A 155 -8.60 -15.28 10.53
C ALA A 155 -9.66 -14.42 11.24
N ALA A 156 -10.47 -15.02 12.12
CA ALA A 156 -11.47 -14.30 12.91
C ALA A 156 -10.81 -13.27 13.86
N THR A 157 -9.75 -13.68 14.55
CA THR A 157 -8.97 -12.81 15.44
C THR A 157 -8.32 -11.66 14.67
N GLN A 158 -7.69 -11.97 13.53
CA GLN A 158 -7.08 -10.96 12.66
C GLN A 158 -8.10 -9.94 12.15
N CYS A 159 -9.28 -10.41 11.72
CA CYS A 159 -10.37 -9.54 11.28
C CYS A 159 -10.81 -8.58 12.40
N ALA A 160 -11.05 -9.09 13.62
CA ALA A 160 -11.42 -8.26 14.77
C ALA A 160 -10.35 -7.22 15.14
N LEU A 161 -9.07 -7.61 15.08
CA LEU A 161 -7.94 -6.72 15.33
C LEU A 161 -7.84 -5.61 14.27
N TYR A 162 -8.03 -5.93 12.99
CA TYR A 162 -8.04 -4.92 11.92
C TYR A 162 -9.27 -4.01 11.96
N ILE A 163 -10.44 -4.51 12.39
CA ILE A 163 -11.61 -3.65 12.65
C ILE A 163 -11.29 -2.66 13.78
N THR A 164 -10.71 -3.16 14.88
CA THR A 164 -10.30 -2.32 16.01
C THR A 164 -9.28 -1.27 15.59
N PHE A 165 -8.26 -1.67 14.83
CA PHE A 165 -7.27 -0.76 14.26
C PHE A 165 -7.95 0.33 13.40
N GLN A 166 -8.74 -0.08 12.41
CA GLN A 166 -9.31 0.86 11.45
C GLN A 166 -10.32 1.81 12.10
N PHE A 167 -11.12 1.32 13.05
CA PHE A 167 -12.03 2.15 13.82
C PHE A 167 -11.28 3.21 14.64
N LEU A 168 -10.25 2.80 15.38
CA LEU A 168 -9.46 3.73 16.20
C LEU A 168 -8.65 4.71 15.35
N GLU A 169 -8.06 4.28 14.23
CA GLU A 169 -7.37 5.17 13.29
C GLU A 169 -8.34 6.23 12.72
N ASN A 170 -9.56 5.84 12.37
CA ASN A 170 -10.59 6.77 11.90
C ASN A 170 -10.97 7.79 12.98
N VAL A 171 -11.22 7.33 14.21
CA VAL A 171 -11.52 8.23 15.34
C VAL A 171 -10.36 9.18 15.59
N ALA A 172 -9.12 8.69 15.57
CA ALA A 172 -7.94 9.51 15.78
C ALA A 172 -7.77 10.59 14.70
N LEU A 173 -7.93 10.22 13.42
CA LEU A 173 -7.86 11.16 12.30
C LEU A 173 -8.94 12.24 12.42
N LEU A 174 -10.20 11.85 12.64
CA LEU A 174 -11.31 12.81 12.75
C LEU A 174 -11.17 13.72 13.98
N THR A 175 -10.53 13.23 15.05
CA THR A 175 -10.21 14.03 16.25
C THR A 175 -9.13 15.07 15.96
N ASP A 176 -8.05 14.68 15.30
CA ASP A 176 -6.97 15.60 14.93
C ASP A 176 -7.43 16.63 13.88
N SER A 177 -8.32 16.23 12.97
CA SER A 177 -9.00 17.13 12.02
C SER A 177 -10.08 18.02 12.63
N LYS A 178 -10.33 17.93 13.95
CA LYS A 178 -11.35 18.71 14.67
C LYS A 178 -12.78 18.54 14.15
N ILE A 179 -13.06 17.38 13.55
CA ILE A 179 -14.40 17.01 13.06
C ILE A 179 -15.21 16.39 14.21
N LEU A 180 -14.58 15.56 15.05
CA LEU A 180 -15.25 15.01 16.23
C LEU A 180 -15.32 16.05 17.36
N PRO A 181 -16.47 16.18 18.04
CA PRO A 181 -16.57 16.98 19.26
C PRO A 181 -15.55 16.54 20.32
N ALA A 182 -14.82 17.49 20.90
CA ALA A 182 -13.71 17.21 21.82
C ALA A 182 -14.10 16.35 23.03
N HIS A 183 -15.34 16.49 23.53
CA HIS A 183 -15.83 15.73 24.68
C HIS A 183 -15.88 14.20 24.42
N LEU A 184 -16.03 13.77 23.16
CA LEU A 184 -16.09 12.34 22.83
C LEU A 184 -14.74 11.64 23.01
N THR A 185 -13.63 12.38 22.90
CA THR A 185 -12.28 11.83 22.97
C THR A 185 -11.44 12.42 24.10
N ALA A 186 -11.97 13.37 24.87
CA ALA A 186 -11.26 14.13 25.91
C ALA A 186 -10.46 13.24 26.85
N ARG A 187 -11.06 12.14 27.34
CA ARG A 187 -10.42 11.17 28.24
C ARG A 187 -9.08 10.63 27.70
N TRP A 188 -8.94 10.50 26.39
CA TRP A 188 -7.72 9.97 25.75
C TRP A 188 -6.79 11.07 25.22
N THR A 189 -7.31 12.28 24.99
CA THR A 189 -6.54 13.38 24.37
C THR A 189 -6.04 14.43 25.36
N GLU A 190 -6.68 14.62 26.51
CA GLU A 190 -6.31 15.64 27.51
C GLU A 190 -4.85 15.52 27.95
N LYS A 191 -4.40 14.30 28.27
CA LYS A 191 -3.01 14.01 28.67
C LYS A 191 -1.98 14.26 27.56
N HIS A 192 -2.43 14.43 26.32
CA HIS A 192 -1.59 14.60 25.13
C HIS A 192 -1.81 15.96 24.46
N GLY A 193 -2.25 16.97 25.21
CA GLY A 193 -2.46 18.33 24.70
C GLY A 193 -3.55 18.41 23.63
N GLY A 194 -4.58 17.55 23.73
CA GLY A 194 -5.68 17.51 22.77
C GLY A 194 -5.40 16.76 21.46
N LYS A 195 -4.26 16.05 21.37
CA LYS A 195 -3.90 15.19 20.23
C LYS A 195 -4.37 13.75 20.41
N ALA A 196 -4.66 13.06 19.31
CA ALA A 196 -5.12 11.67 19.31
C ALA A 196 -4.00 10.62 19.49
N ALA A 197 -2.82 11.00 20.01
CA ALA A 197 -1.64 10.13 20.11
C ALA A 197 -1.93 8.79 20.81
N ALA A 198 -2.61 8.80 21.96
CA ALA A 198 -2.97 7.57 22.68
C ALA A 198 -3.92 6.65 21.88
N ILE A 199 -4.81 7.24 21.09
CA ILE A 199 -5.74 6.50 20.24
C ILE A 199 -4.97 5.83 19.10
N TYR A 200 -4.06 6.56 18.45
CA TYR A 200 -3.15 5.99 17.43
C TYR A 200 -2.29 4.87 17.99
N THR A 201 -1.68 5.03 19.17
CA THR A 201 -0.88 3.96 19.79
C THR A 201 -1.71 2.70 20.00
N THR A 202 -2.95 2.84 20.47
CA THR A 202 -3.86 1.70 20.66
C THR A 202 -4.24 1.06 19.32
N ALA A 203 -4.49 1.88 18.30
CA ALA A 203 -4.72 1.42 16.93
C ALA A 203 -3.51 0.60 16.43
N TYR A 204 -2.30 1.13 16.54
CA TYR A 204 -1.08 0.47 16.08
C TYR A 204 -0.77 -0.82 16.84
N ARG A 205 -1.16 -0.94 18.12
CA ARG A 205 -1.10 -2.21 18.85
C ARG A 205 -2.05 -3.25 18.26
N ALA A 206 -3.29 -2.86 17.95
CA ALA A 206 -4.24 -3.76 17.29
C ALA A 206 -3.75 -4.17 15.89
N TRP A 207 -3.19 -3.24 15.12
CA TRP A 207 -2.57 -3.54 13.83
C TRP A 207 -1.37 -4.50 13.95
N PHE A 208 -0.48 -4.25 14.93
CA PHE A 208 0.67 -5.11 15.21
C PHE A 208 0.26 -6.55 15.52
N LEU A 209 -0.71 -6.71 16.43
CA LEU A 209 -1.25 -8.03 16.76
C LEU A 209 -1.95 -8.65 15.54
N GLY A 210 -2.65 -7.84 14.73
CA GLY A 210 -3.36 -8.27 13.54
C GLY A 210 -2.45 -8.88 12.48
N PHE A 211 -1.35 -8.22 12.11
CA PHE A 211 -0.40 -8.86 11.17
C PHE A 211 0.43 -9.95 11.86
N SER A 212 0.57 -9.94 13.19
CA SER A 212 1.21 -11.05 13.90
C SER A 212 0.43 -12.37 13.77
N CYS A 213 -0.89 -12.30 13.52
CA CYS A 213 -1.69 -13.47 13.14
C CYS A 213 -1.20 -14.13 11.84
N ASP A 214 -0.53 -13.39 10.94
CA ASP A 214 0.05 -13.97 9.72
C ASP A 214 1.17 -14.96 10.04
N PHE A 215 1.97 -14.72 11.09
CA PHE A 215 2.96 -15.72 11.53
C PHE A 215 2.26 -17.01 11.96
N VAL A 216 1.21 -16.92 12.78
CA VAL A 216 0.45 -18.09 13.24
C VAL A 216 -0.17 -18.85 12.07
N ARG A 217 -0.80 -18.12 11.13
CA ARG A 217 -1.37 -18.67 9.90
C ARG A 217 -0.30 -19.41 9.09
N LEU A 218 0.81 -18.75 8.77
CA LEU A 218 1.89 -19.30 7.95
C LEU A 218 2.56 -20.51 8.59
N PHE A 219 2.82 -20.48 9.90
CA PHE A 219 3.37 -21.65 10.60
C PHE A 219 2.39 -22.82 10.60
N ARG A 220 1.08 -22.55 10.77
CA ARG A 220 0.07 -23.60 10.72
C ARG A 220 -0.08 -24.20 9.33
N GLU A 221 -0.10 -23.37 8.28
CA GLU A 221 -0.10 -23.82 6.89
C GLU A 221 1.13 -24.68 6.57
N ALA A 222 2.33 -24.27 7.01
CA ALA A 222 3.55 -25.07 6.84
C ALA A 222 3.46 -26.42 7.56
N GLN A 223 2.90 -26.47 8.78
CA GLN A 223 2.68 -27.72 9.50
C GLN A 223 1.71 -28.66 8.76
N LEU A 224 0.60 -28.12 8.23
CA LEU A 224 -0.39 -28.91 7.49
C LEU A 224 0.16 -29.41 6.17
N GLU A 225 0.89 -28.57 5.43
CA GLU A 225 1.52 -28.98 4.18
C GLU A 225 2.58 -30.05 4.45
N ARG A 226 3.44 -29.91 5.47
CA ARG A 226 4.41 -30.97 5.85
C ARG A 226 3.74 -32.32 6.11
N LYS A 227 2.66 -32.33 6.90
CA LYS A 227 1.86 -33.56 7.13
C LYS A 227 1.30 -34.14 5.85
N ARG A 228 0.80 -33.29 4.94
CA ARG A 228 0.36 -33.72 3.60
C ARG A 228 1.51 -34.35 2.81
N ARG A 229 2.70 -33.75 2.85
CA ARG A 229 3.89 -34.28 2.16
C ARG A 229 4.31 -35.63 2.70
N ASP A 230 4.28 -35.79 4.02
CA ASP A 230 4.69 -37.02 4.70
C ASP A 230 3.74 -38.19 4.38
N ALA A 231 2.43 -37.91 4.27
CA ALA A 231 1.41 -38.89 3.93
C ALA A 231 1.46 -39.38 2.46
N ARG A 232 2.18 -38.70 1.57
CA ARG A 232 2.31 -39.12 0.15
C ARG A 232 3.16 -40.37 -0.01
N SER A 233 2.78 -41.24 -0.94
CA SER A 233 3.55 -42.43 -1.30
C SER A 233 4.91 -42.07 -1.92
N SER A 234 5.87 -43.00 -1.91
CA SER A 234 7.19 -42.80 -2.54
C SER A 234 7.10 -42.55 -4.05
N VAL A 235 6.14 -43.19 -4.73
CA VAL A 235 5.84 -42.98 -6.15
C VAL A 235 5.26 -41.58 -6.39
N GLU A 236 4.36 -41.13 -5.53
CA GLU A 236 3.76 -39.80 -5.68
C GLU A 236 4.79 -38.68 -5.52
N LYS A 237 5.76 -38.87 -4.61
CA LYS A 237 6.87 -37.95 -4.36
C LYS A 237 7.83 -37.82 -5.54
N SER A 238 7.98 -38.86 -6.37
CA SER A 238 8.91 -38.84 -7.50
C SER A 238 8.32 -38.26 -8.78
N TYR A 239 6.99 -38.06 -8.87
CA TYR A 239 6.39 -37.37 -10.01
C TYR A 239 6.88 -35.93 -10.10
N GLY A 240 7.43 -35.57 -11.27
CA GLY A 240 7.94 -34.22 -11.52
C GLY A 240 6.88 -33.11 -11.38
N SER A 241 5.59 -33.42 -11.55
CA SER A 241 4.48 -32.50 -11.27
C SER A 241 4.37 -32.18 -9.78
N THR A 242 4.45 -33.19 -8.92
CA THR A 242 4.42 -33.06 -7.46
C THR A 242 5.58 -32.20 -6.95
N VAL A 243 6.79 -32.45 -7.46
CA VAL A 243 7.99 -31.67 -7.10
C VAL A 243 7.83 -30.20 -7.48
N LYS A 244 7.31 -29.92 -8.68
CA LYS A 244 7.04 -28.55 -9.14
C LYS A 244 5.96 -27.86 -8.29
N GLU A 245 4.91 -28.58 -7.89
CA GLU A 245 3.86 -28.04 -7.01
C GLU A 245 4.42 -27.68 -5.63
N ASP A 246 5.22 -28.58 -5.03
CA ASP A 246 5.84 -28.34 -3.73
C ASP A 246 6.78 -27.13 -3.77
N ALA A 247 7.63 -27.02 -4.80
CA ALA A 247 8.52 -25.88 -4.99
C ALA A 247 7.74 -24.56 -5.15
N LYS A 248 6.61 -24.58 -5.86
CA LYS A 248 5.74 -23.40 -6.00
C LYS A 248 5.12 -23.01 -4.66
N LYS A 249 4.66 -23.98 -3.86
CA LYS A 249 4.10 -23.74 -2.53
C LYS A 249 5.14 -23.18 -1.57
N ASP A 250 6.36 -23.71 -1.60
CA ASP A 250 7.45 -23.21 -0.77
C ASP A 250 7.81 -21.77 -1.15
N ALA A 251 7.94 -21.47 -2.45
CA ALA A 251 8.18 -20.12 -2.93
C ALA A 251 7.06 -19.14 -2.51
N GLN A 252 5.80 -19.57 -2.60
CA GLN A 252 4.66 -18.77 -2.14
C GLN A 252 4.72 -18.52 -0.63
N TRP A 253 4.99 -19.55 0.17
CA TRP A 253 5.09 -19.43 1.62
C TRP A 253 6.20 -18.46 2.04
N TYR A 254 7.38 -18.53 1.42
CA TYR A 254 8.46 -17.57 1.67
C TYR A 254 8.08 -16.14 1.27
N ALA A 255 7.43 -15.97 0.11
CA ALA A 255 6.96 -14.66 -0.33
C ALA A 255 5.93 -14.07 0.65
N GLU A 256 5.01 -14.87 1.17
CA GLU A 256 4.04 -14.44 2.18
C GLU A 256 4.69 -14.14 3.53
N LEU A 257 5.74 -14.88 3.93
CA LEU A 257 6.47 -14.65 5.18
C LEU A 257 7.28 -13.34 5.18
N ILE A 258 7.81 -12.93 4.03
CA ILE A 258 8.57 -11.66 3.92
C ILE A 258 7.72 -10.46 4.32
N VAL A 259 6.41 -10.48 4.04
CA VAL A 259 5.51 -9.35 4.30
C VAL A 259 5.40 -9.01 5.80
N PRO A 260 4.99 -9.91 6.70
CA PRO A 260 4.93 -9.61 8.13
C PRO A 260 6.33 -9.40 8.74
N LEU A 261 7.38 -10.05 8.23
CA LEU A 261 8.76 -9.77 8.65
C LEU A 261 9.19 -8.35 8.32
N ALA A 262 8.87 -7.87 7.12
CA ALA A 262 9.17 -6.50 6.71
C ALA A 262 8.38 -5.48 7.55
N TRP A 263 7.12 -5.77 7.90
CA TRP A 263 6.32 -4.89 8.77
C TRP A 263 6.72 -4.93 10.25
N PHE A 264 7.37 -6.00 10.72
CA PHE A 264 7.64 -6.20 12.14
C PHE A 264 8.37 -5.02 12.81
N PRO A 265 9.48 -4.47 12.26
CA PRO A 265 10.17 -3.32 12.87
C PRO A 265 9.26 -2.09 12.99
N VAL A 266 8.42 -1.84 11.98
CA VAL A 266 7.49 -0.72 11.93
C VAL A 266 6.37 -0.89 12.94
N GLY A 267 5.75 -2.07 12.97
CA GLY A 267 4.71 -2.40 13.92
C GLY A 267 5.20 -2.35 15.36
N PHE A 268 6.40 -2.87 15.63
CA PHE A 268 7.00 -2.82 16.96
C PHE A 268 7.29 -1.38 17.40
N GLN A 269 7.84 -0.54 16.49
CA GLN A 269 8.08 0.87 16.77
C GLN A 269 6.79 1.61 17.16
N PHE A 270 5.74 1.50 16.34
CA PHE A 270 4.52 2.31 16.50
C PHE A 270 3.56 1.77 17.57
N SER A 271 3.68 0.49 17.93
CA SER A 271 2.91 -0.08 19.04
C SER A 271 3.40 0.38 20.42
N ALA A 272 4.62 0.95 20.49
CA ALA A 272 5.21 1.51 21.72
C ALA A 272 5.08 0.53 22.91
N TRP A 273 5.53 -0.72 22.70
CA TRP A 273 5.59 -1.75 23.75
C TRP A 273 6.70 -1.48 24.77
N ASN A 274 7.75 -0.77 24.35
CA ASN A 274 8.84 -0.29 25.18
C ASN A 274 9.07 1.22 24.94
N GLU A 275 9.83 1.85 25.83
CA GLU A 275 10.14 3.28 25.72
C GLU A 275 11.13 3.57 24.59
N SER A 276 12.05 2.64 24.30
CA SER A 276 13.11 2.82 23.31
C SER A 276 12.68 2.56 21.86
N GLY A 277 11.52 1.96 21.64
CA GLY A 277 11.09 1.50 20.31
C GLY A 277 11.94 0.36 19.76
N PHE A 278 11.91 0.20 18.43
CA PHE A 278 12.73 -0.76 17.70
C PHE A 278 14.17 -0.23 17.56
N PRO A 279 15.21 -1.03 17.91
CA PRO A 279 16.60 -0.57 17.84
C PRO A 279 17.00 -0.06 16.45
N GLY A 280 17.57 1.14 16.39
CA GLY A 280 18.05 1.75 15.13
C GLY A 280 16.94 2.21 14.18
N PHE A 281 15.68 2.25 14.64
CA PHE A 281 14.56 2.67 13.80
C PHE A 281 14.75 4.10 13.27
N ASN A 282 14.55 4.26 11.96
CA ASN A 282 14.64 5.54 11.27
C ASN A 282 13.75 5.52 10.03
N LEU A 283 13.60 6.69 9.39
CA LEU A 283 12.75 6.85 8.21
C LEU A 283 13.16 5.93 7.03
N GLY A 284 14.47 5.68 6.86
CA GLY A 284 14.99 4.78 5.84
C GLY A 284 14.59 3.32 6.09
N LEU A 285 14.69 2.86 7.34
CA LEU A 285 14.23 1.52 7.73
C LEU A 285 12.72 1.37 7.50
N MET A 286 11.93 2.38 7.90
CA MET A 286 10.49 2.40 7.65
C MET A 286 10.16 2.35 6.15
N GLY A 287 10.89 3.13 5.34
CA GLY A 287 10.76 3.13 3.89
C GLY A 287 11.13 1.79 3.24
N ALA A 288 12.26 1.21 3.64
CA ALA A 288 12.69 -0.10 3.13
C ALA A 288 11.68 -1.20 3.51
N ALA A 289 11.27 -1.26 4.78
CA ALA A 289 10.27 -2.18 5.29
C ALA A 289 8.96 -2.12 4.49
N GLY A 290 8.34 -0.93 4.41
CA GLY A 290 7.06 -0.79 3.74
C GLY A 290 7.13 -0.97 2.21
N ALA A 291 8.26 -0.61 1.58
CA ALA A 291 8.48 -0.84 0.16
C ALA A 291 8.59 -2.34 -0.14
N LEU A 292 9.41 -3.08 0.63
CA LEU A 292 9.57 -4.53 0.51
C LEU A 292 8.24 -5.27 0.73
N ALA A 293 7.49 -4.89 1.75
CA ALA A 293 6.20 -5.50 2.06
C ALA A 293 5.16 -5.33 0.93
N GLY A 294 5.19 -4.19 0.23
CA GLY A 294 4.25 -3.89 -0.86
C GLY A 294 4.71 -4.34 -2.25
N LEU A 295 6.01 -4.61 -2.44
CA LEU A 295 6.61 -4.77 -3.77
C LEU A 295 6.01 -5.95 -4.54
N GLY A 296 5.82 -7.09 -3.88
CA GLY A 296 5.28 -8.30 -4.52
C GLY A 296 3.88 -8.07 -5.10
N LYS A 297 2.97 -7.49 -4.30
CA LYS A 297 1.61 -7.17 -4.73
C LYS A 297 1.58 -6.12 -5.84
N THR A 298 2.33 -5.04 -5.68
CA THR A 298 2.39 -3.97 -6.69
C THR A 298 2.99 -4.47 -8.00
N LYS A 299 4.02 -5.33 -7.95
CA LYS A 299 4.59 -5.98 -9.13
C LYS A 299 3.56 -6.86 -9.83
N ALA A 300 2.85 -7.72 -9.11
CA ALA A 300 1.84 -8.59 -9.70
C ALA A 300 0.73 -7.77 -10.40
N LEU A 301 0.25 -6.69 -9.76
CA LEU A 301 -0.74 -5.80 -10.35
C LEU A 301 -0.18 -5.03 -11.56
N TRP A 302 1.10 -4.62 -11.51
CA TRP A 302 1.76 -3.98 -12.65
C TRP A 302 1.91 -4.95 -13.82
N ASP A 303 2.34 -6.19 -13.58
CA ASP A 303 2.50 -7.21 -14.62
C ASP A 303 1.15 -7.54 -15.29
N ALA A 304 0.04 -7.47 -14.55
CA ALA A 304 -1.32 -7.62 -15.08
C ALA A 304 -1.79 -6.47 -16.01
N THR A 305 -0.99 -5.41 -16.18
CA THR A 305 -1.27 -4.31 -17.13
C THR A 305 -0.48 -4.44 -18.44
N ALA A 306 0.29 -5.50 -18.63
CA ALA A 306 1.25 -5.61 -19.73
C ALA A 306 0.62 -5.68 -21.14
N ASP A 307 -0.67 -5.99 -21.22
CA ASP A 307 -1.51 -6.09 -22.42
C ASP A 307 -1.93 -4.73 -23.00
N VAL A 308 -1.51 -3.62 -22.37
CA VAL A 308 -1.69 -2.25 -22.86
C VAL A 308 -0.45 -1.73 -23.58
#